data_AF-A0A0V0HBH5-F1
#
_entry.id   AF-A0A0V0HBH5-F1
#
_cell.length_a   1.000
_cell.length_b   1.000
_cell.length_c   1.000
_cell.angle_alpha   90.00
_cell.angle_beta   90.00
_cell.angle_gamma   90.00
#
_symmetry.space_group_name_H-M   'P 1'
#
loop_
_entity.id
_entity.type
_entity.pdbx_description
1 polymer ?
#
loop_
_entity_poly.entity_id
_entity_poly.type
_entity_poly.pdbx_seq_one_letter_code
_entity_poly.pdbx_strand_id
1 'polypeptide(L)'
;MLENTQDQRLLTEDELVQKVQLFMELEKVARNEEIAWRQRSRVQWLKSGDKNTKYFHRIATAHKSFNAIDSLEVEGETITDPAVIKENIQNFYQNLYKA
;
A
#
# COMPACT_ATOMS: atom_id res chain seq x y z
N MET A 1 34.18 -12.72 -19.73
CA MET A 1 34.95 -11.50 -20.06
C MET A 1 34.23 -10.78 -21.19
N LEU A 2 33.29 -9.87 -20.88
CA LEU A 2 32.79 -8.76 -21.74
C LEU A 2 31.63 -8.01 -21.04
N GLU A 3 31.73 -7.72 -19.74
CA GLU A 3 30.72 -6.90 -19.02
C GLU A 3 31.32 -5.71 -18.27
N ASN A 4 32.62 -5.44 -18.42
CA ASN A 4 33.33 -4.44 -17.62
C ASN A 4 33.91 -3.26 -18.43
N THR A 5 33.38 -2.93 -19.61
CA THR A 5 34.06 -1.93 -20.47
C THR A 5 33.18 -1.04 -21.35
N GLN A 6 31.96 -0.68 -20.93
CA GLN A 6 31.17 0.32 -21.68
C GLN A 6 30.58 1.50 -20.90
N ASP A 7 30.76 1.61 -19.57
CA ASP A 7 30.21 2.73 -18.78
C ASP A 7 31.27 3.74 -18.33
N GLN A 8 32.17 4.14 -19.24
CA GLN A 8 33.06 5.30 -19.05
C GLN A 8 32.76 6.43 -20.04
N ARG A 9 31.57 6.47 -20.64
CA ARG A 9 31.12 7.63 -21.40
C ARG A 9 30.53 8.67 -20.45
N LEU A 10 31.02 9.91 -20.52
CA LEU A 10 30.37 11.05 -19.86
C LEU A 10 28.94 11.17 -20.40
N LEU A 11 27.97 11.28 -19.49
CA LEU A 11 26.57 11.50 -19.89
C LEU A 11 26.50 12.81 -20.68
N THR A 12 25.74 12.78 -21.78
CA THR A 12 25.35 14.00 -22.49
C THR A 12 24.50 14.88 -21.58
N GLU A 13 24.44 16.18 -21.87
CA GLU A 13 23.66 17.13 -21.07
C GLU A 13 22.19 16.73 -20.98
N ASP A 14 21.61 16.25 -22.08
CA ASP A 14 20.24 15.72 -22.13
C ASP A 14 20.05 14.47 -21.26
N GLU A 15 21.00 13.52 -21.29
CA GLU A 15 20.95 12.32 -20.43
C GLU A 15 21.08 12.69 -18.94
N LEU A 16 21.87 13.72 -18.61
CA LEU A 16 22.01 14.20 -17.25
C LEU A 16 20.72 14.86 -16.76
N VAL A 17 20.06 15.66 -17.59
CA VAL A 17 18.75 16.26 -17.31
C VAL A 17 17.69 15.17 -17.12
N GLN A 18 17.63 14.18 -18.01
CA GLN A 18 16.70 13.05 -17.90
C GLN A 18 16.95 12.25 -16.62
N LYS A 19 18.21 11.99 -16.27
CA LYS A 19 18.57 11.30 -15.03
C LYS A 19 18.05 12.07 -13.81
N VAL A 20 18.27 13.39 -13.75
CA VAL A 20 17.76 14.23 -12.65
C VAL A 20 16.23 14.21 -12.58
N GLN A 21 15.54 14.29 -13.73
CA GLN A 21 14.08 14.18 -13.79
C GLN A 21 13.58 12.84 -13.25
N LEU A 22 14.18 11.72 -13.68
CA LEU A 22 13.83 10.39 -13.19
C LEU A 22 14.06 10.25 -11.69
N PHE A 23 15.16 10.80 -11.16
CA PHE A 23 15.41 10.81 -9.72
C PHE A 23 14.35 11.61 -8.95
N MET A 24 13.96 12.78 -9.46
CA MET A 24 12.89 13.58 -8.83
C MET A 24 11.54 12.85 -8.85
N GLU A 25 11.19 12.19 -9.95
CA GLU A 25 9.97 11.39 -10.04
C GLU A 25 10.01 10.20 -9.07
N LEU A 26 11.14 9.49 -9.00
CA LEU A 26 11.33 8.38 -8.07
C LEU A 26 11.17 8.85 -6.61
N GLU A 27 11.79 9.95 -6.22
CA GLU A 27 11.65 10.52 -4.87
C GLU A 27 10.21 10.93 -4.57
N LYS A 28 9.51 11.50 -5.56
CA LYS A 28 8.09 11.87 -5.42
C LYS A 28 7.22 10.64 -5.20
N VAL A 29 7.40 9.58 -5.98
CA VAL A 29 6.65 8.33 -5.84
C VAL A 29 6.93 7.68 -4.48
N ALA A 30 8.21 7.59 -4.08
CA ALA A 30 8.60 7.01 -2.79
C ALA A 30 7.98 7.78 -1.61
N ARG A 31 7.97 9.12 -1.68
CA ARG A 31 7.33 9.96 -0.66
C ARG A 31 5.82 9.73 -0.58
N ASN A 32 5.15 9.65 -1.73
CA ASN A 32 3.71 9.40 -1.78
C ASN A 32 3.37 8.03 -1.20
N GLU A 33 4.19 7.02 -1.49
CA GLU A 33 4.04 5.69 -0.93
C GLU A 33 4.23 5.70 0.60
N GLU A 34 5.25 6.39 1.13
CA GLU A 34 5.46 6.55 2.57
C GLU A 34 4.25 7.20 3.25
N ILE A 35 3.69 8.26 2.66
CA ILE A 35 2.48 8.93 3.16
C ILE A 35 1.28 7.96 3.18
N ALA A 36 1.08 7.19 2.11
CA ALA A 36 0.00 6.23 2.01
C ALA A 36 0.11 5.13 3.07
N TRP A 37 1.32 4.60 3.31
CA TRP A 37 1.56 3.59 4.35
C TRP A 37 1.36 4.14 5.75
N ARG A 38 1.80 5.38 6.01
CA ARG A 38 1.55 6.06 7.27
C ARG A 38 0.04 6.19 7.54
N GLN A 39 -0.74 6.64 6.56
CA GLN A 39 -2.19 6.74 6.67
C GLN A 39 -2.86 5.37 6.92
N ARG A 40 -2.51 4.35 6.14
CA ARG A 40 -3.06 2.98 6.28
C ARG A 40 -2.75 2.36 7.64
N SER A 41 -1.59 2.64 8.20
CA SER A 41 -1.17 2.09 9.50
C SER A 41 -1.96 2.65 10.70
N ARG A 42 -2.64 3.80 10.57
CA ARG A 42 -3.32 4.52 11.66
C ARG A 42 -2.43 4.87 12.87
N VAL A 43 -1.10 4.82 12.72
CA VAL A 43 -0.15 5.14 13.81
C VAL A 43 -0.09 6.65 14.00
N GLN A 44 -0.62 7.15 15.13
CA GLN A 44 -0.76 8.60 15.32
C GLN A 44 0.57 9.33 15.56
N TRP A 45 1.57 8.76 16.22
CA TRP A 45 2.80 9.49 16.54
C TRP A 45 4.00 8.53 16.60
N LEU A 46 4.79 8.49 15.53
CA LEU A 46 6.21 8.14 15.64
C LEU A 46 6.97 9.44 15.59
N LYS A 47 7.70 9.74 16.68
CA LYS A 47 8.65 10.85 16.77
C LYS A 47 9.50 10.84 15.51
N SER A 48 9.45 11.93 14.75
CA SER A 48 10.17 12.15 13.50
C SER A 48 11.60 11.65 13.62
N GLY A 49 11.95 10.57 12.93
CA GLY A 49 13.28 10.00 13.12
C GLY A 49 13.66 8.80 12.28
N ASP A 50 12.74 8.10 11.63
CA ASP A 50 13.18 7.01 10.76
C ASP A 50 12.24 6.77 9.59
N LYS A 51 12.84 6.62 8.40
CA LYS A 51 12.21 6.22 7.13
C LYS A 51 11.78 4.75 7.21
N ASN A 52 11.02 4.39 8.23
CA ASN A 52 10.66 3.03 8.54
C ASN A 52 9.38 2.63 7.80
N THR A 53 9.39 2.75 6.46
CA THR A 53 8.35 2.21 5.57
C THR A 53 8.04 0.76 5.97
N LYS A 54 9.05 -0.06 6.26
CA LYS A 54 8.90 -1.45 6.72
C LYS A 54 8.05 -1.58 7.99
N TYR A 55 8.16 -0.65 8.93
CA TYR A 55 7.31 -0.64 10.13
C TYR A 55 5.86 -0.35 9.77
N PHE A 56 5.61 0.69 8.98
CA PHE A 56 4.25 1.05 8.55
C PHE A 56 3.60 -0.06 7.71
N HIS A 57 4.36 -0.72 6.83
CA HIS A 57 3.91 -1.90 6.09
C HIS A 57 3.49 -3.04 7.02
N ARG A 58 4.30 -3.35 8.05
CA ARG A 58 4.00 -4.41 9.01
C ARG A 58 2.73 -4.10 9.80
N ILE A 59 2.59 -2.88 10.31
CA ILE A 59 1.40 -2.46 11.05
C ILE A 59 0.16 -2.46 10.16
N ALA A 60 0.25 -1.91 8.94
CA ALA A 60 -0.87 -1.92 7.99
C ALA A 60 -1.28 -3.35 7.60
N THR A 61 -0.30 -4.26 7.44
CA THR A 61 -0.57 -5.68 7.15
C THR A 61 -1.22 -6.37 8.34
N ALA A 62 -0.73 -6.13 9.56
CA ALA A 62 -1.34 -6.66 10.78
C ALA A 62 -2.78 -6.16 10.95
N HIS A 63 -3.03 -4.87 10.73
CA HIS A 63 -4.37 -4.30 10.75
C HIS A 63 -5.27 -4.90 9.67
N LYS A 64 -4.75 -5.12 8.45
CA LYS A 64 -5.51 -5.77 7.37
C LYS A 64 -5.88 -7.20 7.76
N SER A 65 -4.94 -7.96 8.31
CA SER A 65 -5.17 -9.34 8.75
C SER A 65 -6.15 -9.41 9.92
N PHE A 66 -6.05 -8.49 10.89
CA PHE A 66 -6.94 -8.47 12.05
C PHE A 66 -8.39 -8.11 11.69
N ASN A 67 -8.56 -7.22 10.71
CA ASN A 67 -9.89 -6.77 10.27
C ASN A 67 -10.43 -7.58 9.06
N ALA A 68 -9.73 -8.63 8.64
CA ALA A 68 -10.24 -9.52 7.60
C ALA A 68 -11.42 -10.32 8.17
N ILE A 69 -12.52 -10.35 7.43
CA ILE A 69 -13.68 -11.18 7.76
C ILE A 69 -13.53 -12.46 6.95
N ASP A 70 -12.98 -13.50 7.57
CA ASP A 70 -12.74 -14.81 6.93
C ASP A 70 -14.01 -15.67 6.87
N SER A 71 -14.95 -15.43 7.78
CA SER A 71 -16.25 -16.10 7.80
C SER A 71 -17.32 -15.21 8.42
N LEU A 72 -18.56 -15.36 7.95
CA LEU A 72 -19.73 -14.66 8.45
C LEU A 72 -20.84 -15.67 8.72
N GLU A 73 -21.43 -15.67 9.92
CA GLU A 73 -22.61 -16.48 10.21
C GLU A 73 -23.87 -15.67 9.92
N VAL A 74 -24.75 -16.22 9.06
CA VAL A 74 -26.04 -15.62 8.69
C VAL A 74 -27.11 -16.69 8.86
N GLU A 75 -28.07 -16.44 9.75
CA GLU A 75 -29.21 -17.34 9.99
C GLU A 75 -28.81 -18.80 10.33
N GLY A 76 -27.65 -19.00 10.94
CA GLY A 76 -27.11 -20.32 11.31
C GLY A 76 -26.25 -20.99 10.24
N GLU A 77 -26.10 -20.38 9.06
CA GLU A 77 -25.16 -20.84 8.03
C GLU A 77 -23.85 -20.02 8.08
N THR A 78 -22.71 -20.72 8.09
CA THR A 78 -21.39 -20.08 8.03
C THR A 78 -20.96 -19.90 6.57
N ILE A 79 -20.88 -18.64 6.14
CA ILE A 79 -20.41 -18.23 4.82
C ILE A 79 -18.90 -17.95 4.93
N THR A 80 -18.11 -18.53 4.03
CA THR A 80 -16.65 -18.33 3.95
C THR A 80 -16.19 -17.71 2.63
N ASP A 81 -17.06 -17.66 1.61
CA ASP A 81 -16.73 -17.04 0.33
C ASP A 81 -16.70 -15.50 0.47
N PRO A 82 -15.55 -14.85 0.24
CA PRO A 82 -15.43 -13.39 0.34
C PRO A 82 -16.40 -12.60 -0.53
N ALA A 83 -16.78 -13.13 -1.70
CA ALA A 83 -17.74 -12.48 -2.59
C ALA A 83 -19.15 -12.49 -1.98
N VAL A 84 -19.55 -13.64 -1.44
CA VAL A 84 -20.86 -13.82 -0.79
C VAL A 84 -20.94 -13.07 0.54
N ILE A 85 -19.84 -13.03 1.32
CA ILE A 85 -19.74 -12.21 2.54
C ILE A 85 -19.98 -10.73 2.19
N LYS A 86 -19.31 -10.22 1.16
CA LYS A 86 -19.46 -8.82 0.72
C LYS A 86 -20.90 -8.50 0.31
N GLU A 87 -21.53 -9.39 -0.46
CA GLU A 87 -22.92 -9.22 -0.90
C GLU A 87 -23.89 -9.21 0.29
N ASN A 88 -23.74 -10.15 1.24
CA ASN A 88 -24.58 -10.21 2.44
C ASN A 88 -24.45 -8.96 3.30
N ILE A 89 -23.22 -8.49 3.55
CA ILE A 89 -22.97 -7.25 4.30
C ILE A 89 -23.64 -6.06 3.59
N GLN A 90 -23.47 -5.95 2.27
CA GLN A 90 -24.08 -4.87 1.50
C GLN A 90 -25.61 -4.90 1.58
N ASN A 91 -26.23 -6.06 1.37
CA ASN A 91 -27.68 -6.24 1.44
C ASN A 91 -28.23 -5.93 2.83
N PHE A 92 -27.56 -6.41 3.89
CA PHE A 92 -27.94 -6.13 5.27
C PHE A 92 -27.98 -4.63 5.56
N TYR A 93 -26.90 -3.90 5.27
CA TYR A 93 -26.85 -2.46 5.54
C TYR A 93 -27.75 -1.64 4.61
N GLN A 94 -27.91 -2.04 3.35
CA GLN A 94 -28.88 -1.40 2.46
C GLN A 94 -30.31 -1.53 3.01
N ASN A 95 -30.68 -2.66 3.58
CA ASN A 95 -32.00 -2.85 4.17
C ASN A 95 -32.13 -2.14 5.52
N LEU A 96 -31.06 -2.09 6.31
CA LEU A 96 -31.01 -1.38 7.59
C LEU A 96 -31.27 0.13 7.44
N TYR A 97 -30.71 0.75 6.40
CA TYR A 97 -30.81 2.20 6.14
C TYR A 97 -31.90 2.59 5.14
N LYS A 98 -32.73 1.64 4.69
CA LYS A 98 -33.93 1.91 3.87
C LYS A 98 -35.16 2.28 4.70
N ALA A 99 -35.06 2.24 6.03
CA ALA A 99 -36.09 2.66 6.97
C ALA A 99 -36.06 4.17 7.25
#